data_AF-A0A9E3VTT3-F1
#
_entry.id   AF-A0A9E3VTT3-F1
#
_cell.length_a   1.000
_cell.length_b   1.000
_cell.length_c   1.000
_cell.angle_alpha   90.00
_cell.angle_beta   90.00
_cell.angle_gamma   90.00
#
_symmetry.space_group_name_H-M   'P 1'
#
loop_
_entity.id
_entity.type
_entity.pdbx_description
1 polymer ?
#
loop_
_entity_poly.entity_id
_entity_poly.type
_entity_poly.pdbx_seq_one_letter_code
_entity_poly.pdbx_strand_id
1 'polypeptide(L)'
;MPISPWNYANLTYLNLKAKLDDEKTVVTLKIDRYLNNGLKLPRNMNAGKALFQLLNSIVGELKVKYPGPLKFKISDIAYDRVKLQRVFYGKGSPEDIRNVVQLASRYKLTDAKTVNQYCTANIGLDCNGFAGNFWGIDPETIIGSYDVNRRKAVADVASGDAMIYYRKGGSSPVHIAVVDEVKIVGKDFQVIIAQSAGPDQGVSRFDCGRLKPLNTKSGDLYVQRTVGGYGECTVFFAAGPPRGASNT
;
A
#
# COMPACT_ATOMS: atom_id res chain seq x y z
N MET A 1 -20.47 -8.99 -5.50
CA MET A 1 -19.33 -9.77 -4.99
C MET A 1 -18.25 -8.80 -4.51
N PRO A 2 -17.58 -9.06 -3.38
CA PRO A 2 -16.43 -8.25 -2.98
C PRO A 2 -15.33 -8.34 -4.05
N ILE A 3 -14.73 -7.20 -4.40
CA ILE A 3 -13.61 -7.13 -5.35
C ILE A 3 -12.40 -7.87 -4.77
N SER A 4 -11.79 -8.76 -5.57
CA SER A 4 -10.59 -9.47 -5.14
C SER A 4 -9.43 -8.48 -4.87
N PRO A 5 -8.49 -8.83 -3.97
CA PRO A 5 -7.32 -8.01 -3.69
C PRO A 5 -6.50 -7.63 -4.92
N TRP A 6 -6.31 -8.57 -5.87
CA TRP A 6 -5.58 -8.25 -7.10
C TRP A 6 -6.37 -7.31 -8.02
N ASN A 7 -7.68 -7.53 -8.16
CA ASN A 7 -8.52 -6.63 -8.97
C ASN A 7 -8.55 -5.22 -8.37
N TYR A 8 -8.57 -5.12 -7.03
CA TYR A 8 -8.41 -3.84 -6.35
C TYR A 8 -7.08 -3.19 -6.74
N ALA A 9 -5.96 -3.88 -6.54
CA ALA A 9 -4.63 -3.37 -6.90
C ALA A 9 -4.55 -2.88 -8.36
N ASN A 10 -5.09 -3.69 -9.27
CA ASN A 10 -5.07 -3.39 -10.70
C ASN A 10 -5.90 -2.14 -11.05
N LEU A 11 -7.10 -1.99 -10.48
CA LEU A 11 -7.99 -0.88 -10.78
C LEU A 11 -7.63 0.41 -10.03
N THR A 12 -7.09 0.32 -8.82
CA THR A 12 -6.88 1.50 -7.95
C THR A 12 -5.45 2.00 -7.91
N TYR A 13 -4.45 1.19 -8.30
CA TYR A 13 -3.05 1.60 -8.30
C TYR A 13 -2.36 1.43 -9.65
N LEU A 14 -2.60 0.33 -10.37
CA LEU A 14 -1.92 0.09 -11.66
C LEU A 14 -2.59 0.81 -12.85
N ASN A 15 -3.87 1.18 -12.71
CA ASN A 15 -4.65 1.88 -13.73
C ASN A 15 -5.41 3.09 -13.15
N LEU A 16 -4.83 3.75 -12.15
CA LEU A 16 -5.48 4.85 -11.44
C LEU A 16 -5.73 6.03 -12.38
N LYS A 17 -6.99 6.42 -12.55
CA LYS A 17 -7.36 7.64 -13.29
C LYS A 17 -7.23 8.86 -12.38
N ALA A 18 -6.61 9.92 -12.89
CA ALA A 18 -6.50 11.22 -12.23
C ALA A 18 -6.74 12.35 -13.23
N LYS A 19 -7.33 13.45 -12.74
CA LYS A 19 -7.45 14.71 -13.48
C LYS A 19 -6.24 15.59 -13.17
N LEU A 20 -5.75 16.30 -14.18
CA LEU A 20 -4.78 17.37 -13.99
C LEU A 20 -5.48 18.68 -13.56
N ASP A 21 -4.72 19.72 -13.25
CA ASP A 21 -5.24 21.02 -12.77
C ASP A 21 -6.17 21.71 -13.78
N ASP A 22 -6.03 21.42 -15.08
CA ASP A 22 -6.93 21.93 -16.13
C ASP A 22 -8.34 21.31 -16.11
N GLU A 23 -8.58 20.34 -15.21
CA GLU A 23 -9.80 19.56 -14.98
C GLU A 23 -10.34 18.74 -16.17
N LYS A 24 -9.78 18.96 -17.36
CA LYS A 24 -10.17 18.34 -18.63
C LYS A 24 -9.28 17.16 -18.96
N THR A 25 -7.99 17.27 -18.67
CA THR A 25 -7.01 16.24 -19.00
C THR A 25 -7.07 15.12 -17.98
N VAL A 26 -7.45 13.93 -18.44
CA VAL A 26 -7.45 12.70 -17.65
C VAL A 26 -6.25 11.84 -18.05
N VAL A 27 -5.45 11.47 -17.06
CA VAL A 27 -4.28 10.60 -17.22
C VAL A 27 -4.52 9.25 -16.54
N THR A 28 -3.79 8.23 -16.98
CA THR A 28 -3.73 6.93 -16.31
C THR A 28 -2.37 6.80 -15.64
N LEU A 29 -2.39 6.65 -14.32
CA LEU A 29 -1.22 6.54 -13.48
C LEU A 29 -0.95 5.07 -13.18
N LYS A 30 0.34 4.73 -13.12
CA LYS A 30 0.82 3.43 -12.66
C LYS A 30 1.62 3.61 -11.37
N ILE A 31 1.03 3.22 -10.24
CA ILE A 31 1.67 3.21 -8.93
C ILE A 31 2.12 1.79 -8.65
N ASP A 32 3.28 1.42 -9.21
CA ASP A 32 3.79 0.05 -9.15
C ASP A 32 5.07 -0.09 -8.30
N ARG A 33 5.56 0.99 -7.68
CA ARG A 33 6.83 0.98 -6.95
C ARG A 33 6.69 1.00 -5.44
N TYR A 34 7.60 0.29 -4.80
CA TYR A 34 7.83 0.36 -3.36
C TYR A 34 8.98 1.34 -3.07
N LEU A 35 8.67 2.58 -2.74
CA LEU A 35 9.68 3.65 -2.59
C LEU A 35 10.08 3.97 -1.13
N ASN A 36 9.49 3.29 -0.14
CA ASN A 36 9.64 3.64 1.27
C ASN A 36 10.09 2.45 2.13
N ASN A 37 11.37 2.44 2.54
CA ASN A 37 11.96 1.38 3.38
C ASN A 37 11.81 -0.03 2.77
N GLY A 38 12.19 -0.18 1.50
CA GLY A 38 12.11 -1.46 0.78
C GLY A 38 13.13 -2.47 1.28
N LEU A 39 12.85 -3.74 1.02
CA LEU A 39 13.69 -4.90 1.38
C LEU A 39 15.16 -4.81 0.96
N LYS A 40 15.48 -4.04 -0.10
CA LYS A 40 16.86 -3.88 -0.60
C LYS A 40 17.27 -2.44 -0.89
N LEU A 41 16.36 -1.46 -0.81
CA LEU A 41 16.66 -0.07 -1.17
C LEU A 41 16.27 0.90 -0.03
N PRO A 42 17.14 1.88 0.29
CA PRO A 42 16.78 2.93 1.23
C PRO A 42 15.60 3.74 0.69
N ARG A 43 14.95 4.47 1.59
CA ARG A 43 13.89 5.41 1.22
C ARG A 43 14.35 6.32 0.08
N ASN A 44 13.51 6.45 -0.95
CA ASN A 44 13.85 7.24 -2.12
C ASN A 44 13.95 8.74 -1.75
N MET A 45 15.14 9.31 -1.87
CA MET A 45 15.39 10.72 -1.57
C MET A 45 14.59 11.67 -2.49
N ASN A 46 14.22 11.24 -3.69
CA ASN A 46 13.43 12.05 -4.62
C ASN A 46 12.01 12.28 -4.09
N ALA A 47 11.41 11.30 -3.42
CA ALA A 47 10.08 11.46 -2.82
C ALA A 47 10.07 12.57 -1.75
N GLY A 48 11.12 12.68 -0.94
CA GLY A 48 11.25 13.76 0.05
C GLY A 48 11.41 15.13 -0.60
N LYS A 49 12.21 15.23 -1.68
CA LYS A 49 12.38 16.47 -2.44
C LYS A 49 11.07 16.91 -3.13
N ALA A 50 10.37 15.98 -3.76
CA ALA A 50 9.09 16.24 -4.42
C ALA A 50 8.01 16.69 -3.42
N LEU A 51 7.96 16.06 -2.24
CA LEU A 51 7.09 16.51 -1.15
C LEU A 51 7.43 17.94 -0.72
N PHE A 52 8.71 18.24 -0.49
CA PHE A 52 9.15 19.58 -0.11
C PHE A 52 8.79 20.62 -1.18
N GLN A 53 8.98 20.31 -2.47
CA GLN A 53 8.58 21.19 -3.57
C GLN A 53 7.07 21.43 -3.57
N LEU A 54 6.27 20.37 -3.47
CA LEU A 54 4.81 20.46 -3.42
C LEU A 54 4.33 21.34 -2.26
N LEU A 55 4.82 21.10 -1.04
CA LEU A 55 4.44 21.88 0.14
C LEU A 55 4.90 23.34 0.04
N ASN A 56 6.09 23.60 -0.52
CA ASN A 56 6.52 24.99 -0.74
C ASN A 56 5.64 25.73 -1.74
N SER A 57 5.21 25.07 -2.82
CA SER A 57 4.27 25.66 -3.77
C SER A 57 2.92 25.96 -3.14
N ILE A 58 2.41 25.05 -2.30
CA ILE A 58 1.16 25.26 -1.53
C ILE A 58 1.28 26.46 -0.61
N VAL A 59 2.33 26.55 0.20
CA VAL A 59 2.47 27.67 1.15
C VAL A 59 2.69 29.00 0.43
N GLY A 60 3.34 28.98 -0.74
CA GLY A 60 3.49 30.14 -1.61
C GLY A 60 2.15 30.64 -2.15
N GLU A 61 1.29 29.73 -2.63
CA GLU A 61 -0.06 30.08 -3.08
C GLU A 61 -0.93 30.61 -1.92
N LEU A 62 -0.88 29.94 -0.76
CA LEU A 62 -1.65 30.31 0.43
C LEU A 62 -1.08 31.54 1.15
N LYS A 63 0.13 32.00 0.80
CA LYS A 63 0.87 33.09 1.48
C LYS A 63 1.02 32.87 2.99
N VAL A 64 1.33 31.63 3.38
CA VAL A 64 1.54 31.23 4.79
C VAL A 64 2.98 30.76 5.02
N LYS A 65 3.38 30.62 6.28
CA LYS A 65 4.69 30.06 6.63
C LYS A 65 4.72 28.55 6.41
N TYR A 66 5.86 28.04 5.98
CA TYR A 66 6.13 26.59 5.90
C TYR A 66 6.01 25.93 7.29
N PRO A 67 5.42 24.72 7.41
CA PRO A 67 4.93 23.83 6.34
C PRO A 67 3.47 24.08 5.91
N GLY A 68 2.85 25.18 6.33
CA GLY A 68 1.45 25.48 6.07
C GLY A 68 0.48 24.79 7.05
N PRO A 69 -0.82 25.14 6.97
CA PRO A 69 -1.86 24.57 7.83
C PRO A 69 -2.05 23.07 7.57
N LEU A 70 -2.66 22.36 8.54
CA LEU A 70 -3.02 20.95 8.38
C LEU A 70 -4.16 20.76 7.38
N LYS A 71 -5.16 21.65 7.40
CA LYS A 71 -6.29 21.66 6.49
C LYS A 71 -6.32 22.97 5.74
N PHE A 72 -6.55 22.93 4.44
CA PHE A 72 -6.61 24.12 3.59
C PHE A 72 -7.50 23.90 2.38
N LYS A 73 -7.76 24.97 1.64
CA LYS A 73 -8.50 24.93 0.38
C LYS A 73 -7.70 25.59 -0.73
N ILE A 74 -7.76 25.00 -1.92
CA ILE A 74 -7.31 25.61 -3.19
C ILE A 74 -8.43 25.37 -4.20
N SER A 75 -8.91 26.43 -4.84
CA SER A 75 -10.06 26.36 -5.77
C SER A 75 -11.26 25.61 -5.19
N ASP A 76 -11.63 25.92 -3.94
CA ASP A 76 -12.71 25.28 -3.16
C ASP A 76 -12.57 23.79 -2.83
N ILE A 77 -11.53 23.12 -3.34
CA ILE A 77 -11.19 21.73 -2.99
C ILE A 77 -10.49 21.74 -1.63
N ALA A 78 -10.98 20.91 -0.70
CA ALA A 78 -10.39 20.75 0.63
C ALA A 78 -9.27 19.72 0.62
N TYR A 79 -8.13 20.08 1.19
CA TYR A 79 -6.95 19.23 1.30
C TYR A 79 -6.55 19.04 2.76
N ASP A 80 -5.93 17.89 3.03
CA ASP A 80 -5.28 17.58 4.30
C ASP A 80 -3.78 17.32 4.05
N ARG A 81 -2.93 18.11 4.71
CA ARG A 81 -1.46 18.04 4.55
C ARG A 81 -0.90 16.66 4.90
N VAL A 82 -1.46 15.98 5.91
CA VAL A 82 -1.01 14.65 6.33
C VAL A 82 -1.32 13.62 5.24
N LYS A 83 -2.51 13.70 4.64
CA LYS A 83 -2.89 12.85 3.51
C LYS A 83 -1.99 13.03 2.29
N LEU A 84 -1.67 14.28 1.94
CA LEU A 84 -0.71 14.57 0.87
C LEU A 84 0.69 14.03 1.18
N GLN A 85 1.17 14.16 2.42
CA GLN A 85 2.47 13.63 2.84
C GLN A 85 2.55 12.10 2.74
N ARG A 86 1.50 11.40 3.15
CA ARG A 86 1.39 9.93 3.11
C ARG A 86 1.60 9.35 1.72
N VAL A 87 1.21 10.06 0.66
CA VAL A 87 1.45 9.66 -0.74
C VAL A 87 2.94 9.44 -1.03
N PHE A 88 3.79 10.33 -0.54
CA PHE A 88 5.25 10.22 -0.70
C PHE A 88 5.87 9.18 0.25
N TYR A 89 5.11 8.72 1.25
CA TYR A 89 5.56 7.76 2.27
C TYR A 89 5.05 6.33 2.02
N GLY A 90 4.36 6.09 0.90
CA GLY A 90 3.92 4.74 0.56
C GLY A 90 2.55 4.41 1.14
N LYS A 91 1.85 5.40 1.70
CA LYS A 91 0.61 5.25 2.46
C LYS A 91 -0.60 5.91 1.79
N GLY A 92 -0.40 6.57 0.65
CA GLY A 92 -1.44 7.32 -0.04
C GLY A 92 -2.61 6.44 -0.46
N SER A 93 -3.83 6.90 -0.14
CA SER A 93 -5.04 6.35 -0.75
C SER A 93 -5.11 6.74 -2.23
N PRO A 94 -5.92 6.05 -3.06
CA PRO A 94 -6.12 6.44 -4.46
C PRO A 94 -6.55 7.91 -4.61
N GLU A 95 -7.38 8.41 -3.70
CA GLU A 95 -7.84 9.80 -3.72
C GLU A 95 -6.72 10.78 -3.34
N ASP A 96 -5.91 10.46 -2.34
CA ASP A 96 -4.76 11.30 -1.98
C ASP A 96 -3.76 11.40 -3.12
N ILE A 97 -3.56 10.31 -3.86
CA ILE A 97 -2.68 10.28 -5.03
C ILE A 97 -3.24 11.18 -6.14
N ARG A 98 -4.56 11.15 -6.40
CA ARG A 98 -5.20 12.07 -7.36
C ARG A 98 -4.99 13.52 -6.96
N ASN A 99 -5.22 13.85 -5.68
CA ASN A 99 -5.02 15.19 -5.14
C ASN A 99 -3.57 15.65 -5.29
N VAL A 100 -2.59 14.79 -5.00
CA VAL A 100 -1.17 15.10 -5.21
C VAL A 100 -0.85 15.35 -6.67
N VAL A 101 -1.37 14.52 -7.60
CA VAL A 101 -1.10 14.70 -9.04
C VAL A 101 -1.75 15.96 -9.58
N GLN A 102 -2.97 16.29 -9.15
CA GLN A 102 -3.65 17.52 -9.53
C GLN A 102 -2.84 18.74 -9.06
N LEU A 103 -2.43 18.78 -7.79
CA LEU A 103 -1.59 19.86 -7.25
C LEU A 103 -0.19 19.92 -7.90
N ALA A 104 0.43 18.76 -8.17
CA ALA A 104 1.72 18.72 -8.85
C ALA A 104 1.62 19.30 -10.27
N SER A 105 0.51 19.05 -10.98
CA SER A 105 0.23 19.67 -12.26
C SER A 105 0.01 21.18 -12.14
N ARG A 106 -0.76 21.63 -11.15
CA ARG A 106 -1.03 23.06 -10.87
C ARG A 106 0.25 23.86 -10.73
N TYR A 107 1.19 23.29 -9.99
CA TYR A 107 2.48 23.92 -9.71
C TYR A 107 3.57 23.63 -10.73
N LYS A 108 3.20 23.03 -11.87
CA LYS A 108 4.12 22.72 -12.98
C LYS A 108 5.28 21.82 -12.55
N LEU A 109 5.08 20.99 -11.52
CA LEU A 109 6.02 19.93 -11.13
C LEU A 109 5.91 18.72 -12.07
N THR A 110 4.78 18.61 -12.76
CA THR A 110 4.53 17.63 -13.80
C THR A 110 3.45 18.12 -14.76
N ASP A 111 3.22 17.36 -15.83
CA ASP A 111 2.20 17.58 -16.86
C ASP A 111 1.74 16.24 -17.45
N ALA A 112 0.85 16.27 -18.44
CA ALA A 112 0.34 15.07 -19.10
C ALA A 112 1.43 14.17 -19.70
N LYS A 113 2.59 14.72 -20.07
CA LYS A 113 3.70 13.98 -20.69
C LYS A 113 4.63 13.37 -19.64
N THR A 114 4.80 14.03 -18.50
CA THR A 114 5.79 13.69 -17.46
C THR A 114 5.18 13.03 -16.23
N VAL A 115 3.84 12.99 -16.10
CA VAL A 115 3.16 12.49 -14.87
C VAL A 115 3.53 11.06 -14.49
N ASN A 116 3.74 10.18 -15.46
CA ASN A 116 4.16 8.81 -15.20
C ASN A 116 5.60 8.74 -14.66
N GLN A 117 6.49 9.60 -15.16
CA GLN A 117 7.87 9.72 -14.65
C GLN A 117 7.85 10.30 -13.23
N TYR A 118 7.04 11.34 -13.01
CA TYR A 118 6.84 11.94 -11.69
C TYR A 118 6.35 10.91 -10.66
N CYS A 119 5.31 10.13 -10.99
CA CYS A 119 4.79 9.08 -10.12
C CYS A 119 5.84 8.00 -9.87
N THR A 120 6.47 7.48 -10.93
CA THR A 120 7.51 6.43 -10.81
C THR A 120 8.67 6.85 -9.91
N ALA A 121 9.08 8.13 -9.98
CA ALA A 121 10.21 8.65 -9.24
C ALA A 121 9.89 9.02 -7.78
N ASN A 122 8.63 9.38 -7.48
CA ASN A 122 8.30 10.08 -6.24
C ASN A 122 7.17 9.44 -5.42
N ILE A 123 6.28 8.68 -6.06
CA ILE A 123 5.08 8.10 -5.45
C ILE A 123 5.20 6.59 -5.45
N GLY A 124 5.07 5.99 -4.27
CA GLY A 124 5.10 4.55 -4.11
C GLY A 124 3.95 4.07 -3.23
N LEU A 125 3.86 2.76 -3.09
CA LEU A 125 2.95 2.09 -2.18
C LEU A 125 3.75 1.07 -1.37
N ASP A 126 3.70 1.15 -0.05
CA ASP A 126 4.33 0.17 0.81
C ASP A 126 3.36 -0.98 1.16
N CYS A 127 3.83 -2.00 1.86
CA CYS A 127 3.05 -3.21 2.13
C CYS A 127 1.82 -2.92 2.98
N ASN A 128 2.00 -2.16 4.04
CA ASN A 128 0.92 -1.76 4.94
C ASN A 128 0.07 -0.63 4.35
N GLY A 129 0.66 0.21 3.50
CA GLY A 129 -0.02 1.18 2.65
C GLY A 129 -1.05 0.51 1.76
N PHE A 130 -0.63 -0.52 1.02
CA PHE A 130 -1.53 -1.31 0.19
C PHE A 130 -2.61 -2.00 1.02
N ALA A 131 -2.21 -2.70 2.08
CA ALA A 131 -3.11 -3.52 2.87
C ALA A 131 -4.18 -2.67 3.60
N GLY A 132 -3.75 -1.60 4.29
CA GLY A 132 -4.66 -0.66 4.95
C GLY A 132 -5.64 -0.02 3.98
N ASN A 133 -5.17 0.42 2.80
CA ASN A 133 -6.06 0.97 1.78
C ASN A 133 -7.05 -0.07 1.22
N PHE A 134 -6.63 -1.32 0.99
CA PHE A 134 -7.52 -2.40 0.54
C PHE A 134 -8.67 -2.66 1.52
N TRP A 135 -8.38 -2.63 2.82
CA TRP A 135 -9.41 -2.79 3.86
C TRP A 135 -10.10 -1.48 4.23
N GLY A 136 -9.77 -0.34 3.62
CA GLY A 136 -10.38 0.94 3.97
C GLY A 136 -10.13 1.35 5.43
N ILE A 137 -8.93 1.06 5.92
CA ILE A 137 -8.42 1.39 7.26
C ILE A 137 -7.29 2.41 7.11
N ASP A 138 -7.04 3.19 8.16
CA ASP A 138 -5.90 4.12 8.17
C ASP A 138 -4.60 3.35 7.86
N PRO A 139 -3.88 3.67 6.77
CA PRO A 139 -2.64 2.99 6.41
C PRO A 139 -1.48 3.20 7.41
N GLU A 140 -1.66 4.05 8.43
CA GLU A 140 -0.76 4.16 9.59
C GLU A 140 -1.04 3.13 10.69
N THR A 141 -2.14 2.38 10.62
CA THR A 141 -2.40 1.25 11.53
C THR A 141 -1.23 0.27 11.47
N ILE A 142 -0.63 -0.02 12.63
CA ILE A 142 0.55 -0.89 12.71
C ILE A 142 0.20 -2.31 12.27
N ILE A 143 1.16 -3.01 11.63
CA ILE A 143 0.90 -4.33 11.05
C ILE A 143 0.39 -5.34 12.11
N GLY A 144 0.86 -5.24 13.36
CA GLY A 144 0.43 -6.13 14.44
C GLY A 144 -1.07 -6.05 14.75
N SER A 145 -1.75 -4.95 14.40
CA SER A 145 -3.19 -4.80 14.60
C SER A 145 -4.03 -5.67 13.67
N TYR A 146 -3.48 -6.16 12.56
CA TYR A 146 -4.17 -7.11 11.68
C TYR A 146 -4.08 -8.56 12.21
N ASP A 147 -3.24 -8.81 13.21
CA ASP A 147 -2.95 -10.15 13.74
C ASP A 147 -3.82 -10.51 14.96
N VAL A 148 -5.13 -10.25 14.87
CA VAL A 148 -6.07 -10.43 15.99
C VAL A 148 -6.97 -11.65 15.85
N ASN A 149 -7.25 -12.08 14.62
CA ASN A 149 -8.19 -13.17 14.33
C ASN A 149 -7.51 -14.25 13.49
N ARG A 150 -6.46 -14.86 14.05
CA ARG A 150 -5.69 -15.90 13.36
C ARG A 150 -6.56 -17.08 12.96
N ARG A 151 -6.41 -17.53 11.73
CA ARG A 151 -7.01 -18.76 11.21
C ARG A 151 -6.41 -19.95 11.93
N LYS A 152 -7.19 -21.02 12.12
CA LYS A 152 -6.76 -22.24 12.81
C LYS A 152 -6.66 -23.43 11.86
N ALA A 153 -7.47 -23.45 10.80
CA ALA A 153 -7.40 -24.45 9.76
C ALA A 153 -7.14 -23.83 8.37
N VAL A 154 -6.54 -24.63 7.50
CA VAL A 154 -6.35 -24.31 6.07
C VAL A 154 -7.68 -23.93 5.40
N ALA A 155 -8.75 -24.65 5.75
CA ALA A 155 -10.08 -24.43 5.20
C ALA A 155 -10.68 -23.06 5.57
N ASP A 156 -10.16 -22.40 6.61
CA ASP A 156 -10.64 -21.08 7.03
C ASP A 156 -9.91 -19.94 6.30
N VAL A 157 -8.80 -20.22 5.62
CA VAL A 157 -8.04 -19.20 4.89
C VAL A 157 -8.78 -18.84 3.61
N ALA A 158 -9.10 -17.56 3.45
CA ALA A 158 -9.91 -17.08 2.34
C ALA A 158 -9.33 -15.83 1.67
N SER A 159 -9.84 -15.51 0.48
CA SER A 159 -9.56 -14.23 -0.18
C SER A 159 -9.95 -13.06 0.73
N GLY A 160 -9.06 -12.08 0.86
CA GLY A 160 -9.21 -10.93 1.75
C GLY A 160 -8.57 -11.09 3.14
N ASP A 161 -8.08 -12.28 3.49
CA ASP A 161 -7.33 -12.51 4.73
C ASP A 161 -5.98 -11.80 4.71
N ALA A 162 -5.51 -11.41 5.90
CA ALA A 162 -4.17 -10.90 6.12
C ALA A 162 -3.17 -12.05 6.19
N MET A 163 -2.09 -11.97 5.41
CA MET A 163 -0.92 -12.83 5.51
C MET A 163 0.22 -12.02 6.14
N ILE A 164 0.59 -12.36 7.37
CA ILE A 164 1.41 -11.52 8.25
C ILE A 164 2.73 -12.22 8.55
N TYR A 165 3.84 -11.54 8.28
CA TYR A 165 5.17 -12.12 8.31
C TYR A 165 5.92 -11.65 9.55
N TYR A 166 6.41 -12.59 10.33
CA TYR A 166 7.33 -12.37 11.43
C TYR A 166 8.67 -12.98 11.04
N ARG A 167 9.79 -12.28 11.27
CA ARG A 167 11.10 -12.97 11.25
C ARG A 167 11.07 -14.10 12.26
N LYS A 168 11.70 -15.24 11.96
CA LYS A 168 11.71 -16.40 12.86
C LYS A 168 12.26 -15.99 14.23
N GLY A 169 11.47 -16.19 15.28
CA GLY A 169 11.78 -15.77 16.66
C GLY A 169 11.58 -14.26 16.95
N GLY A 170 11.14 -13.47 15.97
CA GLY A 170 10.83 -12.06 16.13
C GLY A 170 9.46 -11.82 16.79
N SER A 171 9.37 -10.76 17.58
CA SER A 171 8.14 -10.35 18.29
C SER A 171 7.30 -9.33 17.52
N SER A 172 7.83 -8.76 16.43
CA SER A 172 7.14 -7.74 15.63
C SER A 172 7.04 -8.18 14.17
N PRO A 173 5.89 -7.94 13.50
CA PRO A 173 5.74 -8.25 12.10
C PRO A 173 6.60 -7.35 11.23
N VAL A 174 7.13 -7.91 10.15
CA VAL A 174 8.04 -7.22 9.21
C VAL A 174 7.43 -6.99 7.83
N HIS A 175 6.31 -7.66 7.53
CA HIS A 175 5.60 -7.54 6.26
C HIS A 175 4.13 -7.98 6.40
N ILE A 176 3.28 -7.49 5.51
CA ILE A 176 1.87 -7.88 5.36
C ILE A 176 1.49 -7.96 3.89
N ALA A 177 0.68 -8.95 3.55
CA ALA A 177 0.04 -9.09 2.25
C ALA A 177 -1.43 -9.47 2.42
N VAL A 178 -2.20 -9.35 1.33
CA VAL A 178 -3.60 -9.75 1.30
C VAL A 178 -3.74 -11.01 0.45
N VAL A 179 -4.37 -12.04 1.00
CA VAL A 179 -4.64 -13.30 0.30
C VAL A 179 -5.62 -13.02 -0.85
N ASP A 180 -5.19 -13.25 -2.09
CA ASP A 180 -6.04 -13.10 -3.27
C ASP A 180 -6.79 -14.39 -3.59
N GLU A 181 -6.10 -15.53 -3.51
CA GLU A 181 -6.64 -16.85 -3.86
C GLU A 181 -6.02 -17.95 -2.99
N VAL A 182 -6.80 -18.98 -2.66
CA VAL A 182 -6.35 -20.15 -1.91
C VAL A 182 -6.81 -21.41 -2.65
N LYS A 183 -5.91 -22.38 -2.81
CA LYS A 183 -6.22 -23.71 -3.32
C LYS A 183 -5.76 -24.76 -2.32
N ILE A 184 -6.69 -25.58 -1.85
CA ILE A 184 -6.36 -26.69 -0.95
C ILE A 184 -5.77 -27.83 -1.78
N VAL A 185 -4.61 -28.34 -1.35
CA VAL A 185 -3.89 -29.43 -2.04
C VAL A 185 -3.57 -30.52 -1.02
N GLY A 186 -4.52 -31.43 -0.83
CA GLY A 186 -4.43 -32.45 0.24
C GLY A 186 -4.41 -31.78 1.61
N LYS A 187 -3.33 -32.00 2.37
CA LYS A 187 -3.10 -31.38 3.69
C LYS A 187 -2.37 -30.03 3.63
N ASP A 188 -1.91 -29.66 2.44
CA ASP A 188 -1.20 -28.40 2.19
C ASP A 188 -2.14 -27.43 1.47
N PHE A 189 -1.65 -26.22 1.19
CA PHE A 189 -2.36 -25.28 0.33
C PHE A 189 -1.41 -24.48 -0.54
N GLN A 190 -1.93 -23.96 -1.64
CA GLN A 190 -1.30 -22.92 -2.43
C GLN A 190 -2.03 -21.61 -2.14
N VAL A 191 -1.27 -20.54 -1.90
CA VAL A 191 -1.80 -19.20 -1.68
C VAL A 191 -1.22 -18.25 -2.70
N ILE A 192 -2.09 -17.49 -3.34
CA ILE A 192 -1.71 -16.35 -4.16
C ILE A 192 -2.07 -15.10 -3.37
N ILE A 193 -1.14 -14.14 -3.32
CA ILE A 193 -1.32 -12.87 -2.62
C ILE A 193 -1.32 -11.69 -3.59
N ALA A 194 -2.06 -10.65 -3.23
CA ALA A 194 -1.80 -9.31 -3.70
C ALA A 194 -0.99 -8.57 -2.64
N GLN A 195 0.09 -7.92 -3.05
CA GLN A 195 0.96 -7.20 -2.13
C GLN A 195 1.62 -6.01 -2.81
N SER A 196 2.16 -5.10 -1.99
CA SER A 196 3.26 -4.24 -2.39
C SER A 196 4.47 -4.56 -1.54
N ALA A 197 5.39 -5.38 -2.03
CA ALA A 197 6.68 -5.68 -1.41
C ALA A 197 7.59 -6.43 -2.38
N GLY A 198 8.90 -6.40 -2.14
CA GLY A 198 9.89 -7.08 -2.98
C GLY A 198 9.87 -8.60 -2.82
N PRO A 199 10.01 -9.33 -3.94
CA PRO A 199 11.35 -9.64 -4.43
C PRO A 199 11.91 -8.61 -5.44
N ASP A 200 11.03 -7.99 -6.24
CA ASP A 200 11.35 -7.00 -7.30
C ASP A 200 10.62 -5.63 -7.14
N GLN A 201 10.20 -5.37 -5.90
CA GLN A 201 9.92 -4.05 -5.28
C GLN A 201 8.71 -3.25 -5.77
N GLY A 202 7.55 -3.89 -5.86
CA GLY A 202 6.33 -3.23 -6.33
C GLY A 202 5.01 -3.93 -6.02
N VAL A 203 3.93 -3.37 -6.56
CA VAL A 203 2.59 -3.98 -6.54
C VAL A 203 2.61 -5.23 -7.43
N SER A 204 2.26 -6.39 -6.86
CA SER A 204 2.33 -7.67 -7.57
C SER A 204 1.26 -8.66 -7.12
N ARG A 205 0.91 -9.58 -8.04
CA ARG A 205 0.21 -10.82 -7.76
C ARG A 205 1.25 -11.92 -7.66
N PHE A 206 1.44 -12.46 -6.47
CA PHE A 206 2.55 -13.37 -6.20
C PHE A 206 2.03 -14.73 -5.75
N ASP A 207 2.48 -15.78 -6.43
CA ASP A 207 2.22 -17.15 -6.05
C ASP A 207 3.21 -17.56 -4.96
N CYS A 208 2.70 -17.87 -3.77
CA CYS A 208 3.53 -18.32 -2.66
C CYS A 208 4.02 -19.77 -2.83
N GLY A 209 3.56 -20.46 -3.88
CA GLY A 209 3.78 -21.88 -4.09
C GLY A 209 2.99 -22.72 -3.09
N ARG A 210 3.33 -24.00 -3.03
CA ARG A 210 2.77 -24.94 -2.07
C ARG A 210 3.35 -24.69 -0.67
N LEU A 211 2.47 -24.43 0.28
CA LEU A 211 2.80 -24.14 1.66
C LEU A 211 2.38 -25.30 2.57
N LYS A 212 3.28 -25.66 3.49
CA LYS A 212 3.06 -26.72 4.47
C LYS A 212 2.59 -26.10 5.79
N PRO A 213 1.29 -26.22 6.13
CA PRO A 213 0.76 -25.64 7.36
C PRO A 213 1.28 -26.36 8.59
N LEU A 214 1.43 -25.59 9.66
CA LEU A 214 1.68 -26.03 11.01
C LEU A 214 0.72 -25.29 11.93
N ASN A 215 0.59 -25.79 13.17
CA ASN A 215 -0.18 -25.12 14.20
C ASN A 215 0.70 -24.83 15.40
N THR A 216 0.51 -23.67 16.03
CA THR A 216 1.08 -23.39 17.35
C THR A 216 0.42 -24.27 18.41
N LYS A 217 0.94 -24.25 19.64
CA LYS A 217 0.26 -24.91 20.78
C LYS A 217 -1.16 -24.37 21.02
N SER A 218 -1.42 -23.10 20.70
CA SER A 218 -2.75 -22.46 20.78
C SER A 218 -3.67 -22.82 19.60
N GLY A 219 -3.16 -23.55 18.60
CA GLY A 219 -3.91 -23.95 17.42
C GLY A 219 -3.86 -22.95 16.26
N ASP A 220 -3.10 -21.86 16.37
CA ASP A 220 -3.00 -20.86 15.30
C ASP A 220 -2.24 -21.43 14.10
N LEU A 221 -2.82 -21.29 12.91
CA LEU A 221 -2.23 -21.73 11.66
C LEU A 221 -1.07 -20.82 11.28
N TYR A 222 0.07 -21.44 10.97
CA TYR A 222 1.22 -20.74 10.40
C TYR A 222 1.98 -21.58 9.39
N VAL A 223 2.86 -20.93 8.64
CA VAL A 223 3.82 -21.59 7.76
C VAL A 223 5.23 -21.03 8.02
N GLN A 224 6.25 -21.85 7.82
CA GLN A 224 7.64 -21.40 7.80
C GLN A 224 8.06 -21.15 6.36
N ARG A 225 8.68 -20.00 6.09
CA ARG A 225 9.11 -19.62 4.74
C ARG A 225 10.35 -18.75 4.77
N THR A 226 11.33 -19.07 3.91
CA THR A 226 12.42 -18.15 3.59
C THR A 226 11.92 -17.07 2.64
N VAL A 227 12.03 -15.80 3.03
CA VAL A 227 11.65 -14.66 2.21
C VAL A 227 12.89 -13.82 1.92
N GLY A 228 13.16 -13.54 0.64
CA GLY A 228 14.29 -12.71 0.24
C GLY A 228 14.26 -11.36 0.95
N GLY A 229 15.37 -10.98 1.61
CA GLY A 229 15.48 -9.74 2.39
C GLY A 229 14.97 -9.81 3.84
N TYR A 230 14.14 -10.79 4.20
CA TYR A 230 13.72 -11.02 5.60
C TYR A 230 14.34 -12.28 6.23
N GLY A 231 14.82 -13.22 5.41
CA GLY A 231 15.31 -14.52 5.86
C GLY A 231 14.15 -15.45 6.23
N GLU A 232 14.40 -16.36 7.16
CA GLU A 232 13.38 -17.26 7.70
C GLU A 232 12.25 -16.47 8.38
N CYS A 233 11.02 -16.73 7.97
CA CYS A 233 9.83 -16.08 8.49
C CYS A 233 8.80 -17.11 8.97
N THR A 234 8.20 -16.83 10.12
CA THR A 234 6.93 -17.43 10.55
C THR A 234 5.80 -16.58 9.99
N VAL A 235 4.91 -17.18 9.20
CA VAL A 235 3.82 -16.44 8.54
C VAL A 235 2.48 -16.93 9.05
N PHE A 236 1.69 -16.02 9.60
CA PHE A 236 0.34 -16.27 10.09
C PHE A 236 -0.71 -15.81 9.07
N PHE A 237 -1.89 -16.39 9.16
CA PHE A 237 -3.08 -15.99 8.41
C PHE A 237 -4.10 -15.50 9.40
N ALA A 238 -4.67 -14.32 9.18
CA ALA A 238 -5.71 -13.76 10.04
C ALA A 238 -6.88 -13.26 9.18
N ALA A 239 -8.09 -13.34 9.74
CA ALA A 239 -9.25 -12.73 9.09
C ALA A 239 -8.97 -11.25 8.84
N GLY A 240 -9.08 -10.82 7.58
CA GLY A 240 -8.96 -9.42 7.23
C GLY A 240 -10.00 -8.60 8.00
N PRO A 241 -9.66 -7.38 8.44
CA PRO A 241 -10.64 -6.54 9.10
C PRO A 241 -11.80 -6.19 8.15
N PRO A 242 -13.00 -5.87 8.69
CA PRO A 242 -14.12 -5.42 7.88
C PRO A 242 -13.70 -4.22 7.05
N ARG A 243 -14.17 -4.16 5.80
CA ARG A 243 -13.87 -2.99 4.95
C ARG A 243 -14.46 -1.73 5.57
N GLY A 244 -13.59 -0.79 5.94
CA GLY A 244 -13.97 0.52 6.41
C GLY A 244 -14.25 1.50 5.27
N ALA A 245 -14.86 2.63 5.61
CA ALA A 245 -15.14 3.72 4.68
C ALA A 245 -13.98 4.74 4.54
N SER A 246 -12.83 4.53 5.21
CA SER A 246 -11.91 5.64 5.50
C SER A 246 -11.16 6.19 4.28
N ASN A 247 -11.21 5.51 3.12
CA ASN A 247 -10.35 5.80 1.97
C ASN A 247 -11.10 5.83 0.62
N THR A 248 -12.42 6.07 0.60
CA THR A 248 -13.16 6.44 -0.62
C THR A 248 -13.05 7.93 -0.89
#